data_AF-A0A949AGF7-F1
#
_entry.id   AF-A0A949AGF7-F1
#
_cell.length_a   1.000
_cell.length_b   1.000
_cell.length_c   1.000
_cell.angle_alpha   90.00
_cell.angle_beta   90.00
_cell.angle_gamma   90.00
#
_symmetry.space_group_name_H-M   'P 1'
#
loop_
_entity.id
_entity.type
_entity.pdbx_description
1 polymer ?
#
loop_
_entity_poly.entity_id
_entity_poly.type
_entity_poly.pdbx_seq_one_letter_code
_entity_poly.pdbx_strand_id
1 'polypeptide(L)'
;MNKGNKRKSGFANRLQKEIFLVVLLAALVPAGVVAISLYYLIFGVTAQEIAIPEVIAYNIIPASKRVTAILLFAAPMSILAILLSAYKISHRMVGPFDRVVREIDEYLKGNKQNHIVLRKGDKFRPLVDRVNRLIDKVRKGG
;
A
#
# COMPACT_ATOMS: atom_id res chain seq x y z
N MET A 1 33.68 -16.34 1.40
CA MET A 1 32.37 -17.00 1.61
C MET A 1 31.72 -16.36 2.85
N ASN A 2 30.76 -15.45 2.69
CA ASN A 2 30.03 -14.89 3.84
C ASN A 2 28.63 -14.42 3.41
N LYS A 3 27.64 -15.32 3.42
CA LYS A 3 26.23 -14.99 3.19
C LYS A 3 25.55 -14.78 4.54
N GLY A 4 25.71 -13.56 5.07
CA GLY A 4 25.03 -13.08 6.26
C GLY A 4 23.50 -13.16 6.07
N ASN A 5 22.89 -13.94 6.95
CA ASN A 5 21.49 -14.29 7.03
C ASN A 5 20.58 -13.05 7.25
N LYS A 6 20.17 -12.33 6.20
CA LYS A 6 19.14 -11.27 6.29
C LYS A 6 17.74 -11.89 6.33
N ARG A 7 17.39 -12.55 7.44
CA ARG A 7 15.99 -12.90 7.76
C ARG A 7 15.34 -11.74 8.52
N LYS A 8 14.09 -11.42 8.14
CA LYS A 8 13.09 -10.56 8.82
C LYS A 8 13.04 -9.06 8.46
N SER A 9 12.95 -8.72 7.18
CA SER A 9 12.23 -7.48 6.79
C SER A 9 10.86 -7.89 6.25
N GLY A 10 9.77 -7.39 6.86
CA GLY A 10 8.42 -7.59 6.31
C GLY A 10 8.26 -7.03 4.89
N PHE A 11 9.12 -6.09 4.51
CA PHE A 11 9.20 -5.50 3.16
C PHE A 11 10.30 -6.16 2.33
N ALA A 12 9.99 -6.50 1.08
CA ALA A 12 10.90 -7.16 0.15
C ALA A 12 12.09 -6.29 -0.26
N ASN A 13 11.89 -4.98 -0.46
CA ASN A 13 12.96 -4.03 -0.78
C ASN A 13 12.57 -2.57 -0.41
N ARG A 14 13.45 -1.62 -0.76
CA ARG A 14 13.25 -0.17 -0.54
C ARG A 14 12.01 0.37 -1.27
N LEU A 15 11.77 -0.06 -2.51
CA LEU A 15 10.60 0.34 -3.30
C LEU A 15 9.28 -0.08 -2.62
N GLN A 16 9.21 -1.29 -2.05
CA GLN A 16 8.01 -1.72 -1.31
C GLN A 16 7.76 -0.84 -0.08
N LYS A 17 8.83 -0.43 0.63
CA LYS A 17 8.72 0.46 1.79
C LYS A 17 8.27 1.86 1.39
N GLU A 18 8.80 2.40 0.28
CA GLU A 18 8.40 3.70 -0.25
C GLU A 18 6.93 3.70 -0.67
N ILE A 19 6.49 2.69 -1.44
CA ILE A 19 5.06 2.55 -1.81
C ILE A 19 4.18 2.44 -0.57
N PHE A 20 4.57 1.62 0.41
CA PHE A 20 3.79 1.45 1.63
C PHE A 20 3.71 2.74 2.45
N LEU A 21 4.80 3.51 2.55
CA LEU A 21 4.82 4.79 3.26
C LEU A 21 3.92 5.82 2.58
N VAL A 22 3.96 5.90 1.25
CA VAL A 22 3.06 6.77 0.47
C VAL A 22 1.60 6.41 0.73
N VAL A 23 1.25 5.11 0.70
CA VAL A 23 -0.12 4.66 0.96
C VAL A 23 -0.53 4.91 2.41
N LEU A 24 0.36 4.71 3.37
CA LEU A 24 0.10 4.99 4.78
C LEU A 24 -0.21 6.47 5.00
N LEU A 25 0.61 7.38 4.45
CA LEU A 25 0.35 8.82 4.54
C LEU A 25 -0.94 9.20 3.82
N ALA A 26 -1.20 8.63 2.63
CA ALA A 26 -2.43 8.86 1.88
C ALA A 26 -3.70 8.35 2.61
N ALA A 27 -3.57 7.39 3.53
CA ALA A 27 -4.67 6.93 4.37
C ALA A 27 -4.80 7.79 5.66
N LEU A 28 -3.68 8.15 6.29
CA LEU A 28 -3.68 8.89 7.55
C LEU A 28 -4.05 10.36 7.39
N VAL A 29 -3.60 11.03 6.32
CA VAL A 29 -3.85 12.46 6.12
C VAL A 29 -5.35 12.75 5.99
N PRO A 30 -6.12 12.08 5.10
CA PRO A 30 -7.56 12.30 5.02
C PRO A 30 -8.29 11.90 6.30
N ALA A 31 -7.87 10.82 6.97
CA ALA A 31 -8.47 10.41 8.25
C ALA A 31 -8.29 11.50 9.32
N GLY A 32 -7.10 12.11 9.39
CA GLY A 32 -6.82 13.24 10.27
C GLY A 32 -7.66 14.47 9.92
N VAL A 33 -7.79 14.80 8.63
CA VAL A 33 -8.66 15.89 8.16
C VAL A 33 -10.10 15.66 8.61
N VAL A 34 -10.66 14.46 8.39
CA VAL A 34 -12.02 14.13 8.82
C VAL A 34 -12.18 14.24 10.33
N ALA A 35 -11.22 13.75 11.11
CA ALA A 35 -11.26 13.85 12.58
C ALA A 35 -11.26 15.31 13.05
N ILE A 36 -10.40 16.16 12.46
CA ILE A 36 -10.33 17.60 12.77
C ILE A 36 -11.62 18.30 12.35
N SER A 37 -12.13 18.03 11.15
CA SER A 37 -13.39 18.61 10.66
C SER A 37 -14.56 18.26 11.56
N LEU A 38 -14.66 17.02 12.03
CA LEU A 38 -15.69 16.59 12.96
C LEU A 38 -15.55 17.25 14.33
N TYR A 39 -14.32 17.41 14.83
CA TYR A 39 -14.08 18.14 16.06
C TYR A 39 -14.62 19.57 15.98
N TYR A 40 -14.27 20.31 14.92
CA TYR A 40 -14.76 21.68 14.72
C TYR A 40 -16.27 21.73 14.47
N LEU A 41 -16.84 20.75 13.78
CA LEU A 41 -18.29 20.66 13.58
C LEU A 41 -19.03 20.48 14.91
N ILE A 42 -18.60 19.53 15.73
CA ILE A 42 -19.21 19.25 17.05
C ILE A 42 -19.07 20.49 17.94
N PHE A 43 -17.88 21.08 18.01
CA PHE A 43 -17.64 22.28 18.81
C PHE A 43 -18.49 23.46 18.33
N GLY A 44 -18.53 23.71 17.02
CA GLY A 44 -19.30 24.80 16.41
C GLY A 44 -20.79 24.67 16.65
N VAL A 45 -21.37 23.48 16.42
CA VAL A 45 -22.80 23.21 16.68
C VAL A 45 -23.10 23.33 18.17
N THR A 46 -22.24 22.80 19.05
CA THR A 46 -22.44 22.92 20.49
C THR A 46 -22.42 24.37 20.94
N ALA A 47 -21.49 25.19 20.42
CA ALA A 47 -21.37 26.60 20.77
C ALA A 47 -22.59 27.45 20.33
N GLN A 48 -23.17 27.15 19.17
CA GLN A 48 -24.37 27.84 18.67
C GLN A 48 -25.62 27.51 19.50
N GLU A 49 -25.71 26.28 20.00
CA GLU A 49 -26.88 25.79 20.75
C GLU A 49 -26.78 26.03 22.27
N ILE A 50 -25.74 26.73 22.76
CA ILE A 50 -25.54 27.02 24.20
C ILE A 50 -26.75 27.71 24.84
N ALA A 51 -27.53 28.47 24.05
CA ALA A 51 -28.73 29.14 24.52
C ALA A 51 -29.92 28.19 24.79
N ILE A 52 -29.89 26.95 24.28
CA ILE A 52 -30.97 25.96 24.42
C ILE A 52 -30.37 24.62 24.93
N PRO A 53 -30.21 24.46 26.26
CA PRO A 53 -29.55 23.31 26.87
C PRO A 53 -30.16 21.96 26.51
N GLU A 54 -31.48 21.91 26.24
CA GLU A 54 -32.21 20.69 25.93
C GLU A 54 -31.80 20.08 24.58
N VAL A 55 -31.57 20.90 23.55
CA VAL A 55 -31.19 20.41 22.21
C VAL A 55 -29.80 19.78 22.23
N ILE A 56 -28.87 20.37 22.99
CA ILE A 56 -27.52 19.82 23.20
C ILE A 56 -27.58 18.46 23.89
N ALA A 57 -28.33 18.37 25.00
CA ALA A 57 -28.38 17.18 25.83
C ALA A 57 -29.03 15.98 25.13
N TYR A 58 -30.14 16.21 24.42
CA TYR A 58 -30.95 15.13 23.85
C TYR A 58 -30.56 14.73 22.43
N ASN A 59 -30.01 15.65 21.61
CA ASN A 59 -29.73 15.36 20.20
C ASN A 59 -28.24 15.35 19.87
N ILE A 60 -27.49 16.38 20.29
CA ILE A 60 -26.09 16.57 19.84
C ILE A 60 -25.16 15.60 20.55
N ILE A 61 -25.17 15.55 21.88
CA ILE A 61 -24.27 14.68 22.66
C ILE A 61 -24.45 13.19 22.28
N PRO A 62 -25.67 12.63 22.19
CA PRO A 62 -25.86 11.23 21.80
C PRO A 62 -25.44 10.96 20.35
N ALA A 63 -25.73 11.86 19.42
CA ALA A 63 -25.32 11.73 18.03
C ALA A 63 -23.80 11.76 17.89
N SER A 64 -23.11 12.72 18.53
CA SER A 64 -21.65 12.81 18.55
C SER A 64 -21.02 11.55 19.14
N LYS A 65 -21.52 11.04 20.28
CA LYS A 65 -21.01 9.79 20.89
C LYS A 65 -21.14 8.60 19.93
N ARG A 66 -22.27 8.47 19.22
CA ARG A 66 -22.46 7.39 18.23
C ARG A 66 -21.48 7.52 17.07
N VAL A 67 -21.34 8.72 16.50
CA VAL A 67 -20.42 8.97 15.38
C VAL A 67 -18.96 8.73 15.79
N THR A 68 -18.54 9.24 16.96
CA THR A 68 -17.21 9.00 17.52
C THR A 68 -16.96 7.51 17.75
N ALA A 69 -17.92 6.78 18.32
CA ALA A 69 -17.79 5.34 18.52
C ALA A 69 -17.63 4.59 17.19
N ILE A 70 -18.45 4.90 16.18
CA ILE A 70 -18.32 4.31 14.85
C ILE A 70 -16.95 4.60 14.26
N LEU A 71 -16.48 5.85 14.30
CA LEU A 71 -15.18 6.23 13.75
C LEU A 71 -14.00 5.58 14.48
N LEU A 72 -14.10 5.42 15.80
CA LEU A 72 -13.07 4.77 16.61
C LEU A 72 -12.78 3.34 16.14
N PHE A 73 -13.79 2.64 15.61
CA PHE A 73 -13.62 1.29 15.06
C PHE A 73 -13.46 1.27 13.54
N ALA A 74 -14.26 2.05 12.81
CA ALA A 74 -14.28 2.05 11.35
C ALA A 74 -13.00 2.64 10.73
N ALA A 75 -12.42 3.69 11.34
CA ALA A 75 -11.20 4.31 10.82
C ALA A 75 -9.98 3.37 10.91
N PRO A 76 -9.62 2.78 12.07
CA PRO A 76 -8.48 1.85 12.11
C PRO A 76 -8.73 0.59 11.29
N MET A 77 -9.97 0.08 11.23
CA MET A 77 -10.30 -1.10 10.44
C MET A 77 -10.16 -0.83 8.93
N SER A 78 -10.60 0.34 8.46
CA SER A 78 -10.44 0.74 7.06
C SER A 78 -8.97 0.99 6.71
N ILE A 79 -8.20 1.69 7.56
CA ILE A 79 -6.76 1.87 7.39
C ILE A 79 -6.06 0.50 7.32
N LEU A 80 -6.37 -0.42 8.22
CA LEU A 80 -5.78 -1.76 8.23
C LEU A 80 -6.10 -2.51 6.93
N ALA A 81 -7.36 -2.48 6.46
CA ALA A 81 -7.75 -3.11 5.21
C ALA A 81 -7.00 -2.52 3.99
N ILE A 82 -6.82 -1.19 3.96
CA ILE A 82 -6.04 -0.50 2.93
C ILE A 82 -4.58 -0.94 2.98
N LEU A 83 -3.95 -0.95 4.16
CA LEU A 83 -2.54 -1.33 4.32
C LEU A 83 -2.28 -2.79 3.96
N LEU A 84 -3.16 -3.71 4.34
CA LEU A 84 -3.08 -5.13 3.95
C LEU A 84 -3.20 -5.30 2.44
N SER A 85 -4.11 -4.58 1.81
CA SER A 85 -4.30 -4.59 0.35
C SER A 85 -3.08 -4.05 -0.38
N ALA A 86 -2.57 -2.89 0.07
CA ALA A 86 -1.38 -2.26 -0.47
C ALA A 86 -0.15 -3.14 -0.33
N TYR A 87 0.03 -3.79 0.83
CA TYR A 87 1.11 -4.75 1.07
C TYR A 87 1.04 -5.91 0.07
N LYS A 88 -0.14 -6.53 -0.08
CA LYS A 88 -0.34 -7.68 -0.98
C LYS A 88 -0.10 -7.32 -2.45
N ILE A 89 -0.59 -6.17 -2.90
CA ILE A 89 -0.40 -5.68 -4.28
C ILE A 89 1.08 -5.37 -4.53
N SER A 90 1.70 -4.60 -3.64
CA SER A 90 3.09 -4.17 -3.78
C SER A 90 4.04 -5.36 -3.78
N HIS A 91 3.80 -6.37 -2.94
CA HIS A 91 4.63 -7.57 -2.91
C HIS A 91 4.62 -8.34 -4.24
N ARG A 92 3.45 -8.40 -4.91
CA ARG A 92 3.30 -9.02 -6.25
C ARG A 92 3.88 -8.19 -7.40
N MET A 93 4.35 -6.98 -7.14
CA MET A 93 5.05 -6.14 -8.13
C MET A 93 6.54 -6.12 -7.83
N VAL A 94 6.91 -5.73 -6.62
CA VAL A 94 8.29 -5.50 -6.23
C VAL A 94 9.12 -6.79 -6.29
N GLY A 95 8.58 -7.90 -5.79
CA GLY A 95 9.26 -9.20 -5.81
C GLY A 95 9.64 -9.67 -7.22
N PRO A 96 8.70 -9.73 -8.18
CA PRO A 96 9.04 -10.10 -9.56
C PRO A 96 9.91 -9.05 -10.27
N PHE A 97 9.80 -7.76 -9.96
CA PHE A 97 10.65 -6.73 -10.55
C PHE A 97 12.14 -6.98 -10.27
N ASP A 98 12.52 -7.14 -9.00
CA ASP A 98 13.91 -7.40 -8.63
C ASP A 98 14.44 -8.70 -9.24
N ARG A 99 13.57 -9.71 -9.39
CA ARG A 99 13.92 -10.96 -10.07
C ARG A 99 14.20 -10.72 -11.55
N VAL A 100 13.32 -10.02 -12.25
CA VAL A 100 13.47 -9.77 -13.69
C VAL A 100 14.76 -9.02 -13.97
N VAL A 101 15.08 -7.98 -13.19
CA VAL A 101 16.34 -7.24 -13.32
C VAL A 101 17.53 -8.17 -13.16
N ARG A 102 17.57 -8.96 -12.07
CA ARG A 102 18.65 -9.92 -11.84
C ARG A 102 18.77 -10.95 -12.96
N GLU A 103 17.65 -11.44 -13.49
CA GLU A 103 17.69 -12.44 -14.58
C GLU A 103 18.20 -11.84 -15.89
N ILE A 104 17.89 -10.57 -16.19
CA ILE A 104 18.47 -9.84 -17.32
C ILE A 104 19.98 -9.69 -17.13
N ASP A 105 20.44 -9.31 -15.94
CA ASP A 105 21.88 -9.17 -15.64
C ASP A 105 22.66 -10.48 -15.84
N GLU A 106 22.09 -11.62 -15.42
CA GLU A 106 22.71 -12.94 -15.64
C GLU A 106 22.75 -13.31 -17.13
N TYR A 107 21.74 -12.89 -17.90
CA TYR A 107 21.74 -13.04 -19.36
C TYR A 107 22.84 -12.20 -20.01
N LEU A 108 23.00 -10.95 -19.61
CA LEU A 108 24.04 -10.05 -20.13
C LEU A 108 25.46 -10.56 -19.83
N LYS A 109 25.63 -11.28 -18.71
CA LYS A 109 26.91 -11.92 -18.35
C LYS A 109 27.17 -13.24 -19.09
N GLY A 110 26.21 -13.75 -19.86
CA GLY A 110 26.30 -15.06 -20.50
C GLY A 110 26.10 -16.26 -19.55
N ASN A 111 25.75 -16.01 -18.28
CA ASN A 111 25.56 -17.05 -17.27
C ASN A 111 24.21 -17.76 -17.38
N LYS A 112 23.30 -17.23 -18.20
CA LYS A 112 21.94 -17.76 -18.36
C LYS A 112 21.54 -17.79 -19.84
N GLN A 113 20.92 -18.89 -20.25
CA GLN A 113 20.42 -19.10 -21.62
C GLN A 113 18.91 -19.38 -21.70
N ASN A 114 18.26 -19.59 -20.55
CA ASN A 114 16.85 -19.98 -20.45
C ASN A 114 15.94 -18.80 -20.15
N HIS A 115 14.76 -18.77 -20.79
CA HIS A 115 13.77 -17.69 -20.68
C HIS A 115 13.51 -17.26 -19.24
N ILE A 116 13.19 -15.98 -19.09
CA ILE A 116 12.75 -15.39 -17.82
C ILE A 116 11.33 -15.89 -17.53
N VAL A 117 11.10 -16.44 -16.34
CA VAL A 117 9.81 -17.02 -15.93
C VAL A 117 9.30 -16.38 -14.63
N LEU A 118 8.07 -15.88 -14.67
CA LEU A 118 7.37 -15.31 -13.52
C LEU A 118 6.52 -16.35 -12.79
N ARG A 119 6.28 -16.16 -11.49
CA ARG A 119 5.37 -17.03 -10.73
C ARG A 119 3.92 -16.69 -11.07
N LYS A 120 3.01 -17.64 -10.84
CA LYS A 120 1.57 -17.42 -11.01
C LYS A 120 1.11 -16.26 -10.13
N GLY A 121 0.51 -15.24 -10.75
CA GLY A 121 -0.02 -14.06 -10.06
C GLY A 121 0.98 -12.91 -9.87
N ASP A 122 2.24 -13.09 -10.26
CA ASP A 122 3.20 -11.99 -10.37
C ASP A 122 2.75 -11.00 -11.45
N LYS A 123 3.02 -9.71 -11.23
CA LYS A 123 2.85 -8.68 -12.25
C LYS A 123 4.03 -8.71 -13.24
N PHE A 124 3.93 -7.99 -14.35
CA PHE A 124 4.95 -7.86 -15.42
C PHE A 124 5.05 -8.97 -16.47
N ARG A 125 4.07 -9.89 -16.57
CA ARG A 125 4.07 -10.92 -17.63
C ARG A 125 4.22 -10.35 -19.06
N PRO A 126 3.50 -9.29 -19.46
CA PRO A 126 3.70 -8.70 -20.79
C PRO A 126 5.11 -8.15 -21.04
N LEU A 127 5.80 -7.67 -20.00
CA LEU A 127 7.18 -7.20 -20.09
C LEU A 127 8.12 -8.39 -20.30
N VAL A 128 7.99 -9.43 -19.47
CA VAL A 128 8.81 -10.64 -19.57
C VAL A 128 8.64 -11.33 -20.91
N ASP A 129 7.42 -11.39 -21.44
CA ASP A 129 7.14 -11.96 -22.77
C ASP A 129 7.81 -11.14 -23.90
N ARG A 130 7.97 -9.82 -23.74
CA ARG A 130 8.72 -8.97 -24.69
C ARG A 130 10.22 -9.17 -24.55
N VAL A 131 10.74 -9.27 -23.33
CA VAL A 131 12.16 -9.52 -23.06
C VAL A 131 12.58 -10.89 -23.62
N ASN A 132 11.79 -11.95 -23.39
CA ASN A 132 12.07 -13.27 -23.95
C ASN A 132 12.10 -13.26 -25.48
N ARG A 133 11.18 -12.52 -26.13
CA ARG A 133 11.22 -12.35 -27.60
C ARG A 133 12.47 -11.62 -28.09
N LEU A 134 13.00 -10.66 -27.33
CA LEU A 134 14.27 -10.00 -27.67
C LEU A 134 15.44 -10.98 -27.53
N ILE A 135 15.48 -11.75 -26.45
CA ILE A 135 16.50 -12.79 -26.23
C ILE A 135 16.50 -13.79 -27.40
N ASP A 136 15.31 -14.23 -27.84
CA ASP A 136 15.17 -15.15 -28.97
C ASP A 136 15.69 -14.55 -30.28
N LYS A 137 15.45 -13.25 -30.52
CA LYS A 137 15.94 -12.56 -31.71
C LYS A 137 17.46 -12.46 -31.71
N VAL A 138 18.05 -12.05 -30.58
CA VAL A 138 19.51 -11.93 -30.46
C VAL A 138 20.17 -13.29 -30.67
N ARG A 139 19.60 -14.36 -30.12
CA ARG A 139 20.13 -15.73 -30.27
C ARG A 139 19.99 -16.30 -31.67
N LYS A 140 19.00 -15.87 -32.46
CA LYS A 140 18.81 -16.33 -33.85
C LYS A 140 19.58 -15.51 -34.88
N GLY A 141 19.97 -14.27 -34.53
CA GLY A 141 20.64 -13.33 -35.42
C GLY A 141 22.15 -13.17 -35.18
N GLY A 142 22.71 -13.86 -34.19
CA GLY A 142 24.16 -14.03 -33.98
C GLY A 142 24.54 -15.48 -34.19
#